data_AF-A0AAN9G5N9-F1
#
_entry.id   AF-A0AAN9G5N9-F1
#
_cell.length_a   1.000
_cell.length_b   1.000
_cell.length_c   1.000
_cell.angle_alpha   90.00
_cell.angle_beta   90.00
_cell.angle_gamma   90.00
#
_symmetry.space_group_name_H-M   'P 1'
#
loop_
_entity.id
_entity.type
_entity.pdbx_description
1 polymer ?
#
loop_
_entity_poly.entity_id
_entity_poly.type
_entity_poly.pdbx_seq_one_letter_code
_entity_poly.pdbx_strand_id
1 'polypeptide(L)'
;MQAEDARYLKRKVKGGSVDVHPTEKALVVNYELEATILGEMGDPMLGERKECQKIIRVKNLHDNSDLTSLAKEIIDKCKLIHPAKLPEVEQLLYYLQNRKEAAPAKAPSGKTQLADKPEDPGIDATEVDDTANINDVDEYLDMLYEDLPDKVKGSALLLQLARNPDNLEELFQNETVVSALVRLLREDWKRSTDLATNIIYIFFCFSSFSQFHGVILHFKMGALCMTIVEHELKKQKMWQEELQKKKKADILLCVNS
;
A
#
# COMPACT_ATOMS: atom_id res chain seq x y z
N MET A 1 28.31 -31.02 -3.28
CA MET A 1 27.43 -30.49 -2.22
C MET A 1 26.11 -30.16 -2.90
N GLN A 2 25.10 -31.00 -2.70
CA GLN A 2 23.77 -30.84 -3.31
C GLN A 2 23.03 -29.68 -2.62
N ALA A 3 22.24 -28.94 -3.38
CA ALA A 3 21.56 -27.71 -2.97
C ALA A 3 20.03 -27.93 -2.94
N GLU A 4 19.55 -28.85 -2.10
CA GLU A 4 18.12 -29.16 -1.98
C GLU A 4 17.60 -29.27 -0.53
N ASP A 5 18.17 -28.52 0.44
CA ASP A 5 17.87 -28.72 1.87
C ASP A 5 17.09 -27.57 2.55
N ALA A 6 16.05 -27.00 1.93
CA ALA A 6 15.18 -26.01 2.60
C ALA A 6 13.71 -26.34 2.39
N ARG A 7 13.09 -27.03 3.37
CA ARG A 7 11.72 -27.57 3.21
C ARG A 7 10.66 -26.87 4.06
N TYR A 8 11.03 -26.07 5.07
CA TYR A 8 10.04 -25.34 5.90
C TYR A 8 10.57 -24.00 6.41
N LEU A 9 9.83 -22.91 6.16
CA LEU A 9 10.11 -21.57 6.69
C LEU A 9 9.20 -21.29 7.91
N LYS A 10 9.80 -21.12 9.09
CA LYS A 10 9.08 -20.71 10.30
C LYS A 10 9.26 -19.22 10.52
N ARG A 11 8.18 -18.45 10.40
CA ARG A 11 8.15 -17.02 10.74
C ARG A 11 7.74 -16.84 12.20
N LYS A 12 8.49 -16.01 12.94
CA LYS A 12 8.16 -15.61 14.31
C LYS A 12 8.23 -14.10 14.42
N VAL A 13 7.15 -13.50 14.92
CA VAL A 13 7.08 -12.07 15.20
C VAL A 13 7.34 -11.86 16.69
N LYS A 14 8.26 -10.96 17.02
CA LYS A 14 8.47 -10.48 18.39
C LYS A 14 8.09 -9.00 18.47
N GLY A 15 7.09 -8.67 19.28
CA GLY A 15 6.73 -7.28 19.54
C GLY A 15 7.87 -6.56 20.28
N GLY A 16 8.24 -5.39 19.79
CA GLY A 16 9.27 -4.50 20.38
C GLY A 16 8.64 -3.32 21.14
N SER A 17 9.32 -2.18 21.14
CA SER A 17 8.84 -0.95 21.79
C SER A 17 7.70 -0.29 21.01
N VAL A 18 6.86 0.48 21.72
CA VAL A 18 5.89 1.36 21.11
C VAL A 18 6.29 2.78 21.46
N ASP A 19 6.51 3.61 20.45
CA ASP A 19 6.99 4.98 20.58
C ASP A 19 6.04 5.95 19.87
N VAL A 20 6.24 7.25 20.05
CA VAL A 20 5.47 8.29 19.35
C VAL A 20 6.21 8.77 18.11
N HIS A 21 5.48 9.00 17.01
CA HIS A 21 6.07 9.55 15.80
C HIS A 21 6.63 10.96 16.04
N PRO A 22 7.82 11.31 15.52
CA PRO A 22 8.46 12.60 15.81
C PRO A 22 7.72 13.81 15.24
N THR A 23 6.80 13.66 14.31
CA THR A 23 6.11 14.80 13.67
C THR A 23 4.60 14.62 13.47
N GLU A 24 4.10 13.38 13.52
CA GLU A 24 2.70 13.06 13.20
C GLU A 24 1.98 12.63 14.48
N LYS A 25 0.65 12.74 14.50
CA LYS A 25 -0.20 12.09 15.50
C LYS A 25 -0.27 10.59 15.20
N ALA A 26 0.83 9.89 15.43
CA ALA A 26 0.98 8.48 15.13
C ALA A 26 1.86 7.76 16.16
N LEU A 27 1.61 6.47 16.35
CA LEU A 27 2.46 5.57 17.14
C LEU A 27 3.37 4.80 16.20
N VAL A 28 4.61 4.56 16.62
CA VAL A 28 5.60 3.74 15.92
C VAL A 28 5.81 2.47 16.74
N VAL A 29 5.41 1.33 16.19
CA VAL A 29 5.56 0.02 16.81
C VAL A 29 6.78 -0.66 16.20
N ASN A 30 7.85 -0.78 16.98
CA ASN A 30 9.02 -1.55 16.59
C ASN A 30 8.74 -3.03 16.81
N TYR A 31 9.16 -3.88 15.89
CA TYR A 31 9.05 -5.33 16.02
C TYR A 31 10.17 -6.03 15.27
N GLU A 32 10.46 -7.26 15.67
CA GLU A 32 11.48 -8.10 15.05
C GLU A 32 10.81 -9.29 14.36
N LEU A 33 11.14 -9.49 13.09
CA LEU A 33 10.80 -10.67 12.31
C LEU A 33 11.97 -11.63 12.31
N GLU A 34 11.77 -12.83 12.86
CA GLU A 34 12.71 -13.93 12.76
C GLU A 34 12.17 -14.95 11.74
N ALA A 35 12.91 -15.15 10.65
CA ALA A 35 12.64 -16.18 9.66
C ALA A 35 13.65 -17.31 9.83
N THR A 36 13.20 -18.49 10.26
CA THR A 36 14.07 -19.65 10.46
C THR A 36 13.75 -20.73 9.43
N ILE A 37 14.75 -21.12 8.64
CA ILE A 37 14.68 -22.30 7.77
C ILE A 37 14.94 -23.53 8.64
N LEU A 38 13.99 -24.46 8.61
CA LEU A 38 14.11 -25.75 9.28
C LEU A 38 14.61 -26.81 8.28
N GLY A 39 15.59 -27.61 8.72
CA GLY A 39 16.07 -28.79 8.01
C GLY A 39 15.04 -29.93 8.03
N GLU A 40 15.35 -31.04 7.36
CA GLU A 40 14.43 -32.18 7.23
C GLU A 40 14.01 -32.80 8.58
N MET A 41 14.83 -32.66 9.62
CA MET A 41 14.52 -33.14 10.97
C MET A 41 13.91 -32.07 11.89
N GLY A 42 13.55 -30.89 11.35
CA GLY A 42 12.96 -29.79 12.12
C GLY A 42 13.97 -28.98 12.92
N ASP A 43 15.26 -29.16 12.68
CA ASP A 43 16.35 -28.41 13.27
C ASP A 43 16.55 -27.06 12.56
N PRO A 44 16.83 -25.96 13.30
CA PRO A 44 17.02 -24.65 12.71
C PRO A 44 18.38 -24.56 12.00
N MET A 45 18.38 -24.38 10.68
CA MET A 45 19.61 -24.34 9.86
C MET A 45 20.09 -22.91 9.56
N LEU A 46 19.17 -21.98 9.27
CA LEU A 46 19.51 -20.58 8.96
C LEU A 46 18.41 -19.67 9.50
N GLY A 47 18.79 -18.66 10.28
CA GLY A 47 17.89 -17.67 10.85
C GLY A 47 18.24 -16.26 10.38
N GLU A 48 17.31 -15.59 9.71
CA GLU A 48 17.42 -14.17 9.41
C GLU A 48 16.55 -13.36 10.38
N ARG A 49 17.10 -12.25 10.87
CA ARG A 49 16.41 -11.31 11.76
C ARG A 49 16.29 -9.97 11.05
N LYS A 50 15.08 -9.43 11.00
CA LYS A 50 14.79 -8.12 10.43
C LYS A 50 14.05 -7.28 11.45
N GLU A 51 14.60 -6.12 11.79
CA GLU A 51 13.90 -5.11 12.57
C GLU A 51 12.98 -4.31 11.64
N CYS A 52 11.73 -4.17 12.04
CA CYS A 52 10.68 -3.51 11.28
C CYS A 52 9.93 -2.50 12.15
N GLN A 53 9.27 -1.53 11.50
CA GLN A 53 8.44 -0.54 12.17
C GLN A 53 7.05 -0.52 11.53
N LYS A 54 6.01 -0.49 12.37
CA LYS A 54 4.62 -0.24 11.95
C LYS A 54 4.19 1.12 12.45
N ILE A 55 3.81 2.02 11.54
CA ILE A 55 3.28 3.35 11.88
C ILE A 55 1.76 3.26 11.96
N ILE A 56 1.20 3.58 13.12
CA ILE A 56 -0.24 3.61 13.38
C ILE A 56 -0.67 5.08 13.50
N ARG A 57 -1.29 5.61 12.45
CA ARG A 57 -1.81 6.98 12.45
C ARG A 57 -3.10 7.04 13.28
N VAL A 58 -3.11 7.92 14.27
CA VAL A 58 -4.22 8.08 15.20
C VAL A 58 -5.16 9.16 14.65
N LYS A 59 -6.23 8.73 13.97
CA LYS A 59 -7.28 9.62 13.49
C LYS A 59 -8.10 10.14 14.67
N ASN A 60 -8.58 11.37 14.59
CA ASN A 60 -9.48 12.00 15.59
C ASN A 60 -8.92 12.13 17.01
N LEU A 61 -7.60 12.34 17.17
CA LEU A 61 -7.01 12.68 18.46
C LEU A 61 -7.16 14.19 18.73
N HIS A 62 -8.19 14.54 19.50
CA HIS A 62 -8.57 15.88 19.94
C HIS A 62 -8.60 15.96 21.46
N ASP A 63 -8.67 17.14 22.07
CA ASP A 63 -8.60 17.35 23.53
C ASP A 63 -9.66 16.58 24.35
N ASN A 64 -10.76 16.17 23.71
CA ASN A 64 -11.86 15.44 24.35
C ASN A 64 -11.93 13.95 23.95
N SER A 65 -10.93 13.41 23.25
CA SER A 65 -10.94 12.01 22.81
C SER A 65 -10.80 11.06 24.01
N ASP A 66 -11.61 10.00 24.04
CA ASP A 66 -11.48 8.92 25.02
C ASP A 66 -10.26 8.04 24.69
N LEU A 67 -9.14 8.35 25.34
CA LEU A 67 -7.87 7.67 25.11
C LEU A 67 -7.91 6.19 25.49
N THR A 68 -8.74 5.80 26.45
CA THR A 68 -8.84 4.41 26.90
C THR A 68 -9.53 3.54 25.87
N SER A 69 -10.65 4.02 25.32
CA SER A 69 -11.35 3.31 24.25
C SER A 69 -10.49 3.25 22.98
N LEU A 70 -9.79 4.34 22.65
CA LEU A 70 -8.89 4.41 21.50
C LEU A 70 -7.67 3.49 21.63
N ALA A 71 -7.05 3.40 22.81
CA ALA A 71 -5.94 2.50 23.07
C ALA A 71 -6.37 1.03 22.94
N LYS A 72 -7.56 0.67 23.45
CA LYS A 72 -8.14 -0.67 23.27
C LYS A 72 -8.35 -1.00 21.80
N GLU A 73 -8.93 -0.09 21.04
CA GLU A 73 -9.15 -0.26 19.60
C GLU A 73 -7.83 -0.47 18.86
N ILE A 74 -6.78 0.32 19.18
CA ILE A 74 -5.46 0.18 18.57
C ILE A 74 -4.83 -1.19 18.87
N ILE A 75 -4.96 -1.67 20.11
CA ILE A 75 -4.43 -2.99 20.51
C ILE A 75 -5.19 -4.12 19.83
N ASP A 76 -6.52 -4.01 19.74
CA ASP A 76 -7.36 -5.01 19.08
C ASP A 76 -7.05 -5.11 17.58
N LYS A 77 -6.85 -3.95 16.92
CA LYS A 77 -6.47 -3.88 15.51
C LYS A 77 -5.00 -4.20 15.24
N CYS A 78 -4.11 -4.06 16.23
CA CYS A 78 -2.67 -4.25 16.06
C CYS A 78 -2.11 -5.38 16.94
N LYS A 79 -2.15 -6.60 16.40
CA LYS A 79 -1.62 -7.82 17.05
C LYS A 79 -0.11 -7.78 17.37
N LEU A 80 0.63 -6.78 16.88
CA LEU A 80 2.04 -6.56 17.21
C LEU A 80 2.23 -5.98 18.63
N ILE A 81 1.18 -5.37 19.20
CA ILE A 81 1.20 -4.78 20.53
C ILE A 81 0.54 -5.76 21.50
N HIS A 82 1.29 -6.21 22.51
CA HIS A 82 0.74 -7.11 23.52
C HIS A 82 -0.30 -6.39 24.40
N PRO A 83 -1.45 -7.00 24.76
CA PRO A 83 -2.50 -6.35 25.56
C PRO A 83 -2.03 -5.78 26.91
N ALA A 84 -0.98 -6.36 27.49
CA ALA A 84 -0.35 -5.84 28.71
C ALA A 84 0.24 -4.42 28.56
N LYS A 85 0.49 -3.95 27.33
CA LYS A 85 0.98 -2.60 27.03
C LYS A 85 -0.13 -1.56 26.92
N LEU A 86 -1.37 -1.89 27.28
CA LEU A 86 -2.48 -0.94 27.25
C LEU A 86 -2.19 0.37 28.01
N PRO A 87 -1.66 0.35 29.25
CA PRO A 87 -1.33 1.59 29.96
C PRO A 87 -0.24 2.42 29.26
N GLU A 88 0.72 1.74 28.62
CA GLU A 88 1.79 2.38 27.84
C GLU A 88 1.19 3.09 26.60
N VAL A 89 0.32 2.40 25.85
CA VAL A 89 -0.35 2.98 24.68
C VAL A 89 -1.23 4.18 25.08
N GLU A 90 -2.01 4.08 26.15
CA GLU A 90 -2.81 5.20 26.68
C GLU A 90 -1.94 6.42 27.00
N GLN A 91 -0.79 6.20 27.66
CA GLN A 91 0.14 7.27 28.00
C GLN A 91 0.76 7.93 26.76
N LEU A 92 1.10 7.16 25.73
CA LEU A 92 1.64 7.69 24.48
C LEU A 92 0.58 8.49 23.70
N LEU A 93 -0.68 8.04 23.72
CA LEU A 93 -1.80 8.79 23.14
C LEU A 93 -2.04 10.10 23.89
N TYR A 94 -1.99 10.09 25.23
CA TYR A 94 -2.06 11.31 26.04
C TYR A 94 -0.92 12.28 25.71
N TYR A 95 0.30 11.76 25.55
CA TYR A 95 1.44 12.57 25.13
C TYR A 95 1.22 13.19 23.74
N LEU A 96 0.74 12.40 22.76
CA LEU A 96 0.43 12.90 21.41
C LEU A 96 -0.68 13.94 21.38
N GLN A 97 -1.68 13.81 22.26
CA GLN A 97 -2.78 14.77 22.42
C GLN A 97 -2.26 16.11 22.95
N ASN A 98 -1.43 16.07 24.00
CA ASN A 98 -0.94 17.26 24.70
C ASN A 98 0.35 17.83 24.08
N ARG A 99 0.86 17.19 23.02
CA ARG A 99 2.02 17.66 22.29
C ARG A 99 1.65 18.97 21.60
N LYS A 100 2.17 20.09 22.10
CA LYS A 100 2.14 21.37 21.40
C LYS A 100 2.65 21.12 19.98
N GLU A 101 1.85 21.47 18.98
CA GLU A 101 2.26 21.45 17.58
C GLU A 101 3.52 22.31 17.44
N ALA A 102 4.67 21.66 17.48
CA ALA A 102 5.92 22.31 17.17
C ALA A 102 5.89 22.54 15.66
N ALA A 103 5.73 23.81 15.28
CA ALA A 103 5.97 24.25 13.91
C ALA A 103 7.28 23.60 13.39
N PRO A 104 7.33 23.14 12.13
CA PRO A 104 8.42 22.30 11.66
C PRO A 104 9.76 23.02 11.83
N ALA A 105 10.54 22.56 12.81
CA ALA A 105 11.90 23.01 12.98
C ALA A 105 12.72 22.48 11.79
N LYS A 106 13.11 23.39 10.90
CA LYS A 106 14.14 23.14 9.89
C LYS A 106 15.44 22.80 10.62
N ALA A 107 15.74 21.51 10.78
CA ALA A 107 17.08 21.06 11.11
C ALA A 107 17.92 20.98 9.81
N PRO A 108 19.19 21.42 9.82
CA PRO A 108 20.01 21.49 8.63
C PRO A 108 20.68 20.14 8.35
N SER A 109 20.09 19.33 7.47
CA SER A 109 20.74 18.12 6.95
C SER A 109 21.57 18.47 5.72
N GLY A 110 22.85 18.14 5.80
CA GLY A 110 23.85 18.40 4.77
C GLY A 110 23.48 17.84 3.40
N LYS A 111 23.90 18.59 2.39
CA LYS A 111 23.78 18.23 0.98
C LYS A 111 24.50 16.91 0.70
N THR A 112 23.77 15.91 0.23
CA THR A 112 24.28 14.96 -0.75
C THR A 112 23.20 14.88 -1.82
N GLN A 113 23.48 15.55 -2.94
CA GLN A 113 22.67 15.49 -4.15
C GLN A 113 22.83 14.09 -4.75
N LEU A 114 21.74 13.46 -5.16
CA LEU A 114 21.60 12.65 -6.39
C LEU A 114 20.18 12.07 -6.50
N ALA A 115 19.64 12.17 -7.72
CA ALA A 115 18.41 11.60 -8.29
C ALA A 115 17.06 12.29 -7.99
N ASP A 116 16.55 12.91 -9.05
CA ASP A 116 15.22 13.49 -9.22
C ASP A 116 14.10 12.55 -8.75
N LYS A 117 13.33 13.02 -7.78
CA LYS A 117 12.06 12.43 -7.38
C LYS A 117 11.03 12.79 -8.47
N PRO A 118 10.38 11.83 -9.15
CA PRO A 118 9.28 12.16 -10.04
C PRO A 118 8.19 12.90 -9.25
N GLU A 119 7.73 14.02 -9.78
CA GLU A 119 6.60 14.77 -9.25
C GLU A 119 5.36 13.87 -9.22
N ASP A 120 4.75 13.79 -8.03
CA ASP A 120 3.51 13.06 -7.77
C ASP A 120 2.38 13.66 -8.62
N PRO A 121 1.82 12.94 -9.61
CA PRO A 121 0.59 13.37 -10.24
C PRO A 121 -0.50 13.18 -9.18
N GLY A 122 -0.91 14.30 -8.56
CA GLY A 122 -2.00 14.35 -7.60
C GLY A 122 -3.27 13.74 -8.20
N ILE A 123 -3.46 12.45 -7.96
CA ILE A 123 -4.73 11.76 -8.14
C ILE A 123 -5.32 11.70 -6.75
N ASP A 124 -6.43 12.42 -6.56
CA ASP A 124 -7.22 12.48 -5.34
C ASP A 124 -7.23 11.11 -4.67
N ALA A 125 -6.61 11.07 -3.49
CA ALA A 125 -6.63 9.92 -2.63
C ALA A 125 -8.10 9.58 -2.37
N THR A 126 -8.59 8.55 -3.05
CA THR A 126 -9.76 7.81 -2.59
C THR A 126 -9.50 7.52 -1.12
N GLU A 127 -10.36 8.07 -0.26
CA GLU A 127 -10.27 7.95 1.19
C GLU A 127 -10.43 6.46 1.55
N VAL A 128 -9.32 5.71 1.54
CA VAL A 128 -9.27 4.36 2.07
C VAL A 128 -8.95 4.51 3.55
N ASP A 129 -9.98 4.35 4.39
CA ASP A 129 -9.93 4.55 5.83
C ASP A 129 -8.99 3.57 6.56
N ASP A 130 -8.47 2.56 5.86
CA ASP A 130 -7.57 1.53 6.38
C ASP A 130 -6.10 1.81 5.98
N THR A 131 -5.22 1.88 6.98
CA THR A 131 -3.76 1.96 6.75
C THR A 131 -3.22 0.57 6.46
N ALA A 132 -2.67 0.36 5.28
CA ALA A 132 -2.14 -0.92 4.83
C ALA A 132 -0.87 -1.32 5.61
N ASN A 133 -0.70 -2.63 5.78
CA ASN A 133 0.40 -3.22 6.53
C ASN A 133 0.96 -4.41 5.74
N ILE A 134 2.29 -4.47 5.61
CA ILE A 134 2.98 -5.48 4.81
C ILE A 134 2.73 -6.91 5.30
N ASN A 135 2.40 -7.08 6.58
CA ASN A 135 2.11 -8.39 7.15
C ASN A 135 0.73 -8.93 6.76
N ASP A 136 -0.16 -8.08 6.22
CA ASP A 136 -1.54 -8.43 5.91
C ASP A 136 -1.73 -8.61 4.37
N VAL A 137 -0.64 -8.81 3.63
CA VAL A 137 -0.63 -8.98 2.16
C VAL A 137 -1.48 -10.17 1.70
N ASP A 138 -1.51 -11.26 2.47
CA ASP A 138 -2.35 -12.42 2.16
C ASP A 138 -3.85 -12.07 2.22
N GLU A 139 -4.25 -11.25 3.20
CA GLU A 139 -5.64 -10.76 3.30
C GLU A 139 -5.99 -9.87 2.10
N TYR A 140 -5.07 -9.00 1.67
CA TYR A 140 -5.29 -8.14 0.51
C TYR A 140 -5.33 -8.94 -0.80
N LEU A 141 -4.57 -10.03 -0.88
CA LEU A 141 -4.58 -10.96 -2.01
C LEU A 141 -5.93 -11.68 -2.10
N ASP A 142 -6.47 -12.17 -0.98
CA ASP A 142 -7.78 -12.82 -0.94
C ASP A 142 -8.87 -11.90 -1.50
N MET A 143 -8.84 -10.61 -1.14
CA MET A 143 -9.77 -9.60 -1.68
C MET A 143 -9.71 -9.46 -3.22
N LEU A 144 -8.58 -9.81 -3.85
CA LEU A 144 -8.46 -9.76 -5.32
C LEU A 144 -9.24 -10.88 -6.04
N TYR A 145 -9.71 -11.90 -5.30
CA TYR A 145 -10.51 -13.01 -5.82
C TYR A 145 -12.01 -12.82 -5.61
N GLU A 146 -12.41 -11.85 -4.78
CA GLU A 146 -13.79 -11.52 -4.47
C GLU A 146 -14.43 -10.59 -5.54
N ASP A 147 -15.50 -9.88 -5.15
CA ASP A 147 -16.23 -8.97 -6.03
C ASP A 147 -15.47 -7.66 -6.33
N LEU A 148 -15.98 -6.89 -7.29
CA LEU A 148 -15.33 -5.66 -7.77
C LEU A 148 -15.00 -4.64 -6.66
N PRO A 149 -15.87 -4.38 -5.66
CA PRO A 149 -15.54 -3.48 -4.55
C PRO A 149 -14.34 -3.96 -3.73
N ASP A 150 -14.29 -5.25 -3.41
CA ASP A 150 -13.18 -5.86 -2.67
C ASP A 150 -11.89 -5.84 -3.48
N LYS A 151 -11.95 -6.13 -4.79
CA LYS A 151 -10.80 -5.99 -5.69
C LYS A 151 -10.23 -4.57 -5.70
N VAL A 152 -11.10 -3.56 -5.78
CA VAL A 152 -10.68 -2.14 -5.72
C VAL A 152 -10.03 -1.84 -4.38
N LYS A 153 -10.63 -2.28 -3.26
CA LYS A 153 -10.08 -2.06 -1.92
C LYS A 153 -8.73 -2.79 -1.70
N GLY A 154 -8.64 -4.08 -2.03
CA GLY A 154 -7.42 -4.87 -1.92
C GLY A 154 -6.27 -4.31 -2.77
N SER A 155 -6.56 -3.92 -4.03
CA SER A 155 -5.56 -3.27 -4.89
C SER A 155 -5.11 -1.91 -4.37
N ALA A 156 -5.99 -1.13 -3.72
CA ALA A 156 -5.62 0.15 -3.12
C ALA A 156 -4.71 -0.03 -1.90
N LEU A 157 -4.96 -1.05 -1.06
CA LEU A 157 -4.10 -1.38 0.08
C LEU A 157 -2.71 -1.85 -0.37
N LEU A 158 -2.66 -2.71 -1.40
CA LEU A 158 -1.39 -3.12 -2.03
C LEU A 158 -0.64 -1.93 -2.65
N LEU A 159 -1.34 -0.99 -3.28
CA LEU A 159 -0.73 0.24 -3.78
C LEU A 159 -0.14 1.08 -2.64
N GLN A 160 -0.86 1.20 -1.53
CA GLN A 160 -0.39 1.95 -0.37
C GLN A 160 0.94 1.38 0.16
N LEU A 161 1.09 0.04 0.16
CA LEU A 161 2.35 -0.61 0.48
C LEU A 161 3.44 -0.36 -0.57
N ALA A 162 3.10 -0.46 -1.85
CA ALA A 162 4.05 -0.28 -2.96
C ALA A 162 4.58 1.16 -3.08
N ARG A 163 3.92 2.14 -2.48
CA ARG A 163 4.44 3.52 -2.40
C ARG A 163 5.63 3.67 -1.45
N ASN A 164 5.86 2.72 -0.55
CA ASN A 164 7.06 2.66 0.27
C ASN A 164 8.11 1.73 -0.39
N PRO A 165 9.27 2.24 -0.82
CA PRO A 165 10.33 1.44 -1.45
C PRO A 165 10.78 0.23 -0.62
N ASP A 166 10.77 0.33 0.72
CA ASP A 166 11.22 -0.75 1.61
C ASP A 166 10.34 -2.01 1.54
N ASN A 167 9.10 -1.85 1.08
CA ASN A 167 8.14 -2.95 0.91
C ASN A 167 8.23 -3.62 -0.46
N LEU A 168 8.87 -2.98 -1.46
CA LEU A 168 8.77 -3.40 -2.85
C LEU A 168 9.38 -4.77 -3.09
N GLU A 169 10.53 -5.07 -2.49
CA GLU A 169 11.18 -6.37 -2.64
C GLU A 169 10.27 -7.50 -2.14
N GLU A 170 9.65 -7.33 -0.97
CA GLU A 170 8.75 -8.33 -0.38
C GLU A 170 7.46 -8.51 -1.20
N LEU A 171 6.85 -7.40 -1.65
CA LEU A 171 5.67 -7.45 -2.52
C LEU A 171 5.98 -8.11 -3.87
N PHE A 172 7.15 -7.83 -4.43
CA PHE A 172 7.53 -8.32 -5.75
C PHE A 172 7.94 -9.79 -5.74
N GLN A 173 8.60 -10.25 -4.67
CA GLN A 173 8.92 -11.66 -4.46
C GLN A 173 7.68 -12.53 -4.24
N ASN A 174 6.55 -11.94 -3.84
CA ASN A 174 5.27 -12.64 -3.80
C ASN A 174 4.71 -12.79 -5.23
N GLU A 175 5.15 -13.85 -5.93
CA GLU A 175 4.72 -14.15 -7.31
C GLU A 175 3.21 -14.28 -7.46
N THR A 176 2.50 -14.73 -6.41
CA THR A 176 1.04 -14.87 -6.41
C THR A 176 0.36 -13.50 -6.50
N VAL A 177 0.82 -12.53 -5.70
CA VAL A 177 0.32 -11.14 -5.74
C VAL A 177 0.59 -10.52 -7.10
N VAL A 178 1.82 -10.62 -7.60
CA VAL A 178 2.19 -10.07 -8.90
C VAL A 178 1.34 -10.69 -10.01
N SER A 179 1.17 -12.01 -10.01
CA SER A 179 0.37 -12.74 -10.99
C SER A 179 -1.11 -12.37 -10.91
N ALA A 180 -1.67 -12.22 -9.71
CA ALA A 180 -3.05 -11.79 -9.51
C ALA A 180 -3.27 -10.37 -10.05
N LEU A 181 -2.37 -9.42 -9.75
CA LEU A 181 -2.45 -8.05 -10.25
C LEU A 181 -2.38 -8.01 -11.79
N VAL A 182 -1.46 -8.76 -12.42
CA VAL A 182 -1.38 -8.86 -13.88
C VAL A 182 -2.66 -9.42 -14.47
N ARG A 183 -3.22 -10.49 -13.87
CA ARG A 183 -4.47 -11.11 -14.31
C ARG A 183 -5.63 -10.12 -14.23
N LEU A 184 -5.79 -9.42 -13.11
CA LEU A 184 -6.84 -8.40 -12.92
C LEU A 184 -6.69 -7.27 -13.95
N LEU A 185 -5.47 -6.80 -14.22
CA LEU A 185 -5.24 -5.78 -15.24
C LEU A 185 -5.53 -6.28 -16.66
N ARG A 186 -5.45 -7.59 -16.94
CA ARG A 186 -5.82 -8.16 -18.24
C ARG A 186 -7.34 -8.29 -18.40
N GLU A 187 -8.03 -8.68 -17.33
CA GLU A 187 -9.43 -9.11 -17.37
C GLU A 187 -10.41 -7.98 -16.98
N ASP A 188 -10.11 -7.23 -15.92
CA ASP A 188 -11.07 -6.38 -15.22
C ASP A 188 -10.82 -4.86 -15.40
N TRP A 189 -9.76 -4.46 -16.10
CA TRP A 189 -9.37 -3.03 -16.25
C TRP A 189 -10.45 -2.14 -16.89
N LYS A 190 -11.32 -2.70 -17.73
CA LYS A 190 -12.45 -1.96 -18.35
C LYS A 190 -13.60 -1.71 -17.38
N ARG A 191 -13.68 -2.49 -16.30
CA ARG A 191 -14.81 -2.46 -15.35
C ARG A 191 -14.62 -1.39 -14.29
N SER A 192 -13.38 -1.07 -13.93
CA SER A 192 -13.05 -0.03 -12.96
C SER A 192 -11.74 0.67 -13.33
N THR A 193 -11.83 1.99 -13.52
CA THR A 193 -10.67 2.85 -13.74
C THR A 193 -9.79 2.93 -12.49
N ASP A 194 -10.38 2.86 -11.30
CA ASP A 194 -9.64 2.88 -10.03
C ASP A 194 -8.77 1.63 -9.89
N LEU A 195 -9.34 0.45 -10.19
CA LEU A 195 -8.60 -0.81 -10.17
C LEU A 195 -7.42 -0.77 -11.16
N ALA A 196 -7.66 -0.31 -12.39
CA ALA A 196 -6.61 -0.19 -13.40
C ALA A 196 -5.51 0.78 -12.96
N THR A 197 -5.89 1.93 -12.40
CA THR A 197 -4.96 2.95 -11.90
C THR A 197 -4.12 2.40 -10.75
N ASN A 198 -4.73 1.73 -9.79
CA ASN A 198 -4.03 1.12 -8.66
C ASN A 198 -2.95 0.16 -9.13
N ILE A 199 -3.33 -0.78 -10.03
CA ILE A 199 -2.41 -1.80 -10.51
C ILE A 199 -1.29 -1.19 -11.36
N ILE A 200 -1.62 -0.26 -12.28
CA ILE A 200 -0.60 0.41 -13.11
C ILE A 200 0.39 1.17 -12.23
N TYR A 201 -0.08 1.84 -11.17
CA TYR A 201 0.79 2.54 -10.24
C TYR A 201 1.69 1.55 -9.49
N ILE A 202 1.18 0.42 -8.99
CA ILE A 202 2.02 -0.62 -8.37
C ILE A 202 3.17 -1.04 -9.31
N PHE A 203 2.87 -1.30 -10.59
CA PHE A 203 3.90 -1.63 -11.58
C PHE A 203 4.83 -0.47 -11.92
N PHE A 204 4.36 0.78 -11.85
CA PHE A 204 5.21 1.95 -11.94
C PHE A 204 6.19 2.03 -10.75
N CYS A 205 5.74 1.78 -9.52
CA CYS A 205 6.63 1.68 -8.35
C CYS A 205 7.70 0.61 -8.57
N PHE A 206 7.33 -0.59 -9.02
CA PHE A 206 8.31 -1.63 -9.37
C PHE A 206 9.26 -1.19 -10.49
N SER A 207 8.78 -0.43 -11.48
CA SER A 207 9.64 0.05 -12.58
C SER A 207 10.73 1.02 -12.13
N SER A 208 10.67 1.55 -10.90
CA SER A 208 11.70 2.43 -10.34
C SER A 208 13.04 1.71 -10.09
N PHE A 209 13.04 0.38 -10.00
CA PHE A 209 14.23 -0.42 -9.72
C PHE A 209 14.54 -1.38 -10.86
N SER A 210 15.78 -1.35 -11.36
CA SER A 210 16.19 -2.15 -12.52
C SER A 210 16.11 -3.66 -12.28
N GLN A 211 16.26 -4.12 -11.03
CA GLN A 211 16.13 -5.53 -10.67
C GLN A 211 14.74 -6.11 -10.97
N PHE A 212 13.70 -5.27 -11.01
CA PHE A 212 12.33 -5.70 -11.30
C PHE A 212 12.00 -5.68 -12.81
N HIS A 213 12.83 -5.03 -13.65
CA HIS A 213 12.50 -4.80 -15.06
C HIS A 213 12.34 -6.09 -15.87
N GLY A 214 13.11 -7.14 -15.56
CA GLY A 214 13.03 -8.42 -16.26
C GLY A 214 11.66 -9.08 -16.14
N VAL A 215 11.07 -9.06 -14.94
CA VAL A 215 9.74 -9.64 -14.69
C VAL A 215 8.63 -8.74 -15.25
N ILE A 216 8.77 -7.41 -15.14
CA ILE A 216 7.84 -6.46 -15.78
C ILE A 216 7.76 -6.69 -17.30
N LEU A 217 8.91 -6.93 -17.93
CA LEU A 217 9.01 -7.27 -19.34
C LEU A 217 8.37 -8.64 -19.64
N HIS A 218 8.64 -9.65 -18.80
CA HIS A 218 8.04 -10.99 -18.93
C HIS A 218 6.52 -10.94 -18.95
N PHE A 219 5.91 -10.16 -18.05
CA PHE A 219 4.46 -9.95 -18.03
C PHE A 219 3.93 -9.00 -19.11
N LYS A 220 4.79 -8.45 -19.98
CA LYS A 220 4.45 -7.50 -21.04
C LYS A 220 3.64 -6.30 -20.50
N MET A 221 3.99 -5.82 -19.32
CA MET A 221 3.22 -4.77 -18.64
C MET A 221 3.15 -3.48 -19.48
N GLY A 222 4.24 -3.10 -20.15
CA GLY A 222 4.24 -1.93 -21.04
C GLY A 222 3.23 -2.03 -22.19
N ALA A 223 3.10 -3.22 -22.81
CA ALA A 223 2.13 -3.43 -23.88
C ALA A 223 0.68 -3.39 -23.37
N LEU A 224 0.44 -3.88 -22.15
CA LEU A 224 -0.86 -3.77 -21.49
C LEU A 224 -1.22 -2.30 -21.24
N CYS A 225 -0.31 -1.52 -20.64
CA CYS A 225 -0.53 -0.09 -20.42
C CYS A 225 -0.87 0.65 -21.72
N MET A 226 -0.13 0.39 -22.81
CA MET A 226 -0.42 1.01 -24.11
C MET A 226 -1.80 0.62 -24.66
N THR A 227 -2.22 -0.64 -24.48
CA THR A 227 -3.56 -1.11 -24.90
C THR A 227 -4.67 -0.40 -24.13
N ILE A 228 -4.48 -0.21 -22.82
CA ILE A 228 -5.43 0.51 -21.95
C ILE A 228 -5.53 1.98 -22.37
N VAL A 229 -4.39 2.64 -22.57
CA VAL A 229 -4.33 4.05 -23.02
C VAL A 229 -5.02 4.20 -24.38
N GLU A 230 -4.74 3.34 -25.35
CA GLU A 230 -5.37 3.41 -26.67
C GLU A 230 -6.90 3.27 -26.59
N HIS A 231 -7.39 2.38 -25.73
CA HIS A 231 -8.82 2.21 -25.50
C HIS A 231 -9.48 3.44 -24.87
N GLU A 232 -8.89 4.01 -23.82
CA GLU A 232 -9.45 5.20 -23.18
C GLU A 232 -9.44 6.40 -24.14
N LEU A 233 -8.40 6.54 -24.99
CA LEU A 233 -8.38 7.56 -26.04
C LEU A 233 -9.51 7.37 -27.07
N LYS A 234 -9.79 6.13 -27.50
CA LYS A 234 -10.91 5.84 -28.42
C LYS A 234 -12.26 6.14 -27.77
N LYS A 235 -12.43 5.73 -26.51
CA LYS A 235 -13.65 5.97 -25.72
C LYS A 235 -13.92 7.47 -25.54
N GLN A 236 -12.88 8.25 -25.22
CA GLN A 236 -12.98 9.70 -25.11
C GLN A 236 -13.41 10.33 -26.45
N LYS A 237 -12.86 9.89 -27.58
CA LYS A 237 -13.28 10.37 -28.91
C LYS A 237 -14.76 10.10 -29.18
N MET A 238 -15.25 8.89 -28.90
CA MET A 238 -16.67 8.54 -29.07
C MET A 238 -17.58 9.43 -28.23
N TRP A 239 -17.25 9.66 -26.95
CA TRP A 239 -18.03 10.56 -26.09
C TRP A 239 -18.03 12.01 -26.58
N GLN A 240 -16.90 12.49 -27.11
CA GLN A 240 -16.84 13.82 -27.71
C GLN A 240 -17.76 13.92 -28.94
N GLU A 241 -17.76 12.92 -29.82
CA GLU A 241 -18.65 12.89 -30.98
C GLU A 241 -20.13 12.88 -30.59
N GLU A 242 -20.51 12.08 -29.59
CA GLU A 242 -21.89 12.04 -29.07
C GLU A 242 -22.30 13.38 -28.46
N LEU A 243 -21.43 14.00 -27.68
CA LEU A 243 -21.67 15.32 -27.10
C LEU A 243 -21.87 16.39 -28.17
N GLN A 244 -21.07 16.35 -29.24
CA GLN A 244 -21.22 17.27 -30.38
C GLN A 244 -22.53 17.04 -31.14
N LYS A 245 -22.94 15.78 -31.32
CA LYS A 245 -24.24 15.46 -31.95
C LYS A 245 -25.41 15.99 -31.11
N LYS A 246 -25.40 15.80 -29.79
CA LYS A 246 -26.43 16.33 -28.88
C LYS A 246 -26.50 17.85 -28.91
N LYS A 247 -25.35 18.55 -28.82
CA LYS A 247 -25.30 20.01 -28.92
C LYS A 247 -25.89 20.55 -30.23
N LYS A 248 -25.61 19.90 -31.36
CA LYS A 248 -26.19 20.29 -32.67
C LYS A 248 -27.70 20.06 -32.72
N ALA A 249 -28.20 18.97 -32.13
CA ALA A 249 -29.63 18.68 -32.06
C ALA A 249 -30.38 19.70 -31.18
N ASP A 250 -29.81 20.05 -30.02
CA ASP A 250 -30.40 21.06 -29.12
C ASP A 250 -30.46 22.44 -29.78
N ILE A 251 -29.42 22.85 -30.49
CA ILE A 251 -29.41 24.10 -31.28
C ILE A 251 -30.51 24.06 -32.35
N LEU A 252 -30.71 22.93 -33.03
CA LEU A 252 -31.73 22.80 -34.07
C LEU A 252 -33.16 22.88 -33.51
N LEU A 253 -33.39 22.39 -32.28
CA LEU A 253 -34.67 22.49 -31.60
C LEU A 253 -34.98 23.92 -31.13
N CYS A 254 -33.97 24.64 -30.63
CA CYS A 254 -34.11 26.05 -30.22
C CYS A 254 -34.34 27.02 -31.39
N VAL A 255 -33.86 26.69 -32.60
CA VAL A 255 -34.06 27.55 -33.79
C VAL A 255 -35.42 27.32 -34.46
N ASN A 256 -36.06 26.18 -34.21
CA ASN A 256 -37.36 25.80 -34.80
C ASN A 256 -38.56 26.00 -33.84
N SER A 257 -38.35 26.61 -32.67
CA SER A 257 -39.39 26.97 -31.68
C SER A 257 -39.59 28.47 -31.64
#